data_AF-A0A939ZLC9-F1
#
_entry.id   AF-A0A939ZLC9-F1
#
_cell.length_a   1.000
_cell.length_b   1.000
_cell.length_c   1.000
_cell.angle_alpha   90.00
_cell.angle_beta   90.00
_cell.angle_gamma   90.00
#
_symmetry.space_group_name_H-M   'P 1'
#
loop_
_entity.id
_entity.type
_entity.pdbx_description
1 polymer ?
#
loop_
_entity_poly.entity_id
_entity_poly.type
_entity_poly.pdbx_seq_one_letter_code
_entity_poly.pdbx_strand_id
1 'polypeptide(L)'
;MSEKKSDYECFAKLSNSLYALADADRENFSSLLNTVYEFSKGKEVMNDVAFKGYKFLYEAMYNVNGACDYDHQTVRLNSYFRQNDLAPILVHECTHVQQVDRLMKQTGVEKAGDFINALDACDFIKLNRALEADACAHQAAFAYQMKDKYPQVFKKEMETPMMKAYVSEMEKSGDETKAMQASFKAWYKFKNYQETYDNQFVKQISANIANKQKNPKAKTKTISNEQIVSLCLHNGKSYISPDFLSEAENMAVSEKDKEKLIQAGDKSAARLPVRGQKKEKAPVAAVLKAKKAKDR
;
A
#
# COMPACT_ATOMS: atom_id res chain seq x y z
N MET A 1 26.82 14.95 -5.68
CA MET A 1 26.49 14.18 -4.46
C MET A 1 25.50 15.02 -3.68
N SER A 2 24.26 14.59 -3.47
CA SER A 2 23.35 15.33 -2.59
C SER A 2 23.85 15.16 -1.15
N GLU A 3 24.03 16.27 -0.45
CA GLU A 3 24.45 16.29 0.94
C GLU A 3 23.42 15.54 1.80
N LYS A 4 23.87 14.49 2.51
CA LYS A 4 22.97 13.67 3.34
C LYS A 4 22.50 14.52 4.52
N LYS A 5 21.20 14.78 4.58
CA LYS A 5 20.56 15.53 5.69
C LYS A 5 20.68 14.77 7.00
N SER A 6 20.95 15.51 8.09
CA SER A 6 21.01 14.97 9.44
C SER A 6 19.61 14.64 9.99
N ASP A 7 19.54 13.75 10.99
CA ASP A 7 18.29 13.46 11.72
C ASP A 7 17.63 14.76 12.24
N TYR A 8 18.44 15.70 12.72
CA TYR A 8 17.98 17.00 13.22
C TYR A 8 17.33 17.86 12.13
N GLU A 9 17.96 17.98 10.96
CA GLU A 9 17.39 18.73 9.84
C GLU A 9 16.07 18.12 9.36
N CYS A 10 16.00 16.78 9.27
CA CYS A 10 14.79 16.06 8.89
C CYS A 10 13.67 16.27 9.92
N PHE A 11 13.98 16.12 11.21
CA PHE A 11 13.04 16.34 12.31
C PHE A 11 12.48 17.77 12.28
N ALA A 12 13.35 18.78 12.18
CA ALA A 12 12.96 20.17 12.12
C ALA A 12 12.10 20.47 10.89
N LYS A 13 12.42 19.86 9.74
CA LYS A 13 11.62 20.00 8.53
C LYS A 13 10.21 19.42 8.71
N LEU A 14 10.11 18.21 9.26
CA LEU A 14 8.83 17.54 9.51
C LEU A 14 7.97 18.32 10.50
N SER A 15 8.54 18.76 11.62
CA SER A 15 7.85 19.57 12.63
C SER A 15 7.24 20.85 12.02
N ASN A 16 7.96 21.49 11.08
CA ASN A 16 7.47 22.66 10.35
C ASN A 16 6.48 22.35 9.22
N SER A 17 6.33 21.09 8.83
CA SER A 17 5.35 20.65 7.83
C SER A 17 3.96 20.38 8.42
N LEU A 18 3.79 20.51 9.74
CA LEU A 18 2.48 20.40 10.38
C LEU A 18 1.61 21.63 10.07
N TYR A 19 0.44 21.39 9.50
CA TYR A 19 -0.68 22.31 9.46
C TYR A 19 -1.49 22.15 10.76
N ALA A 20 -1.11 22.93 11.78
CA ALA A 20 -1.78 22.94 13.08
C ALA A 20 -3.07 23.76 13.03
N LEU A 21 -4.16 23.20 13.57
CA LEU A 21 -5.43 23.90 13.77
C LEU A 21 -5.50 24.51 15.18
N ALA A 22 -4.76 23.95 16.14
CA ALA A 22 -4.59 24.47 17.49
C ALA A 22 -3.13 24.36 17.95
N ASP A 23 -2.71 25.16 18.94
CA ASP A 23 -1.34 25.12 19.45
C ASP A 23 -0.96 23.74 20.02
N ALA A 24 -1.92 23.05 20.66
CA ALA A 24 -1.74 21.70 21.17
C ALA A 24 -1.37 20.68 20.07
N ASP A 25 -1.73 20.92 18.81
CA ASP A 25 -1.35 20.05 17.69
C ASP A 25 0.18 20.05 17.48
N ARG A 26 0.84 21.19 17.70
CA ARG A 26 2.30 21.31 17.54
C ARG A 26 3.04 20.51 18.59
N GLU A 27 2.58 20.59 19.84
CA GLU A 27 3.13 19.82 20.96
C GLU A 27 2.90 18.32 20.75
N ASN A 28 1.67 17.95 20.39
CA ASN A 28 1.28 16.57 20.09
C ASN A 28 2.12 15.96 18.96
N PHE A 29 2.26 16.68 17.85
CA PHE A 29 3.03 16.20 16.71
C PHE A 29 4.52 16.13 17.02
N SER A 30 5.05 17.10 17.77
CA SER A 30 6.46 17.05 18.22
C SER A 30 6.71 15.85 19.14
N SER A 31 5.77 15.55 20.05
CA SER A 31 5.84 14.35 20.88
C SER A 31 5.76 13.07 20.05
N LEU A 32 4.89 13.02 19.05
CA LEU A 32 4.77 11.90 18.13
C LEU A 32 6.06 11.66 17.34
N LEU A 33 6.63 12.73 16.77
CA LEU A 33 7.91 12.67 16.07
C LEU A 33 9.03 12.21 17.00
N ASN A 34 9.09 12.71 18.24
CA ASN A 34 10.06 12.24 19.22
C ASN A 34 9.96 10.72 19.43
N THR A 35 8.74 10.19 19.67
CA THR A 35 8.52 8.74 19.81
C THR A 35 9.00 7.98 18.58
N VAL A 36 8.68 8.44 17.37
CA VAL A 36 9.10 7.76 16.12
C VAL A 36 10.62 7.80 15.94
N TYR A 37 11.26 8.93 16.23
CA TYR A 37 12.71 9.11 16.10
C TYR A 37 13.52 8.37 17.16
N GLU A 38 12.92 7.77 18.19
CA GLU A 38 13.65 6.91 19.13
C GLU A 38 14.11 5.59 18.49
N PHE A 39 13.40 5.13 17.45
CA PHE A 39 13.61 3.81 16.86
C PHE A 39 14.19 3.93 15.44
N SER A 40 15.08 3.00 15.08
CA SER A 40 15.81 3.08 13.80
C SER A 40 14.90 3.02 12.59
N LYS A 41 13.83 2.20 12.63
CA LYS A 41 12.84 2.12 11.55
C LYS A 41 12.08 3.44 11.40
N GLY A 42 11.73 4.07 12.51
CA GLY A 42 11.06 5.38 12.49
C GLY A 42 11.95 6.45 11.86
N LYS A 43 13.22 6.53 12.29
CA LYS A 43 14.21 7.43 11.67
C LYS A 43 14.37 7.20 10.17
N GLU A 44 14.52 5.94 9.76
CA GLU A 44 14.65 5.55 8.35
C GLU A 44 13.50 6.13 7.52
N VAL A 45 12.25 5.89 7.96
CA VAL A 45 11.07 6.33 7.22
C VAL A 45 10.92 7.84 7.23
N MET A 46 11.02 8.47 8.40
CA MET A 46 10.83 9.91 8.55
C MET A 46 11.89 10.73 7.80
N ASN A 47 13.14 10.28 7.81
CA ASN A 47 14.22 10.98 7.10
C ASN A 47 14.04 10.97 5.57
N ASP A 48 13.54 9.87 5.00
CA ASP A 48 13.30 9.81 3.55
C ASP A 48 12.16 10.74 3.11
N VAL A 49 11.14 10.92 3.95
CA VAL A 49 9.93 11.69 3.59
C VAL A 49 10.00 13.18 3.92
N ALA A 50 10.90 13.60 4.81
CA ALA A 50 10.97 14.97 5.35
C ALA A 50 10.95 16.07 4.28
N PHE A 51 11.62 15.86 3.15
CA PHE A 51 11.75 16.85 2.07
C PHE A 51 10.90 16.56 0.83
N LYS A 52 9.94 15.62 0.91
CA LYS A 52 9.09 15.24 -0.23
C LYS A 52 7.85 16.14 -0.41
N GLY A 53 7.75 17.22 0.37
CA GLY A 53 6.72 18.27 0.20
C GLY A 53 5.37 18.01 0.86
N TYR A 54 5.24 16.91 1.61
CA TYR A 54 3.99 16.57 2.29
C TYR A 54 3.73 17.45 3.52
N LYS A 55 2.46 17.77 3.74
CA LYS A 55 1.95 18.41 4.97
C LYS A 55 1.35 17.35 5.89
N PHE A 56 1.43 17.60 7.18
CA PHE A 56 0.82 16.74 8.21
C PHE A 56 -0.32 17.51 8.88
N LEU A 57 -1.40 16.84 9.25
CA LEU A 57 -2.48 17.46 10.02
C LEU A 57 -3.23 16.45 10.87
N TYR A 58 -3.83 16.93 11.96
CA TYR A 58 -4.80 16.16 12.72
C TYR A 58 -6.21 16.43 12.20
N GLU A 59 -7.00 15.39 12.01
CA GLU A 59 -8.40 15.48 11.60
C GLU A 59 -9.25 14.51 12.43
N ALA A 60 -10.49 14.90 12.70
CA ALA A 60 -11.47 14.01 13.32
C ALA A 60 -11.92 12.97 12.29
N MET A 61 -11.31 11.80 12.32
CA MET A 61 -11.56 10.73 11.34
C MET A 61 -12.41 9.62 11.98
N TYR A 62 -13.43 9.14 11.26
CA TYR A 62 -14.27 8.03 11.71
C TYR A 62 -13.77 6.71 11.09
N ASN A 63 -13.58 5.68 11.92
CA ASN A 63 -13.14 4.33 11.52
C ASN A 63 -11.74 4.17 10.89
N VAL A 64 -10.96 5.25 10.75
CA VAL A 64 -9.58 5.20 10.23
C VAL A 64 -8.65 5.94 11.18
N ASN A 65 -7.41 5.46 11.33
CA ASN A 65 -6.44 6.03 12.25
C ASN A 65 -5.51 7.05 11.57
N GLY A 66 -5.35 6.92 10.26
CA GLY A 66 -4.57 7.81 9.41
C GLY A 66 -4.98 7.65 7.94
N ALA A 67 -4.51 8.56 7.10
CA ALA A 67 -4.60 8.43 5.65
C ALA A 67 -3.54 9.28 4.95
N CYS A 68 -2.94 8.73 3.91
CA CYS A 68 -2.09 9.45 2.96
C CYS A 68 -2.91 9.85 1.72
N ASP A 69 -3.10 11.15 1.55
CA ASP A 69 -3.72 11.74 0.37
C ASP A 69 -2.60 12.28 -0.54
N TYR A 70 -2.18 11.44 -1.48
CA TYR A 70 -1.08 11.74 -2.39
C TYR A 70 -1.43 12.77 -3.47
N ASP A 71 -2.72 13.00 -3.74
CA ASP A 71 -3.15 14.01 -4.71
C ASP A 71 -3.02 15.43 -4.13
N HIS A 72 -3.21 15.57 -2.82
CA HIS A 72 -3.05 16.84 -2.09
C HIS A 72 -1.75 16.93 -1.29
N GLN A 73 -0.90 15.90 -1.34
CA GLN A 73 0.34 15.78 -0.57
C GLN A 73 0.11 16.01 0.93
N THR A 74 -0.90 15.35 1.50
CA THR A 74 -1.22 15.45 2.94
C THR A 74 -1.22 14.09 3.61
N VAL A 75 -0.59 13.99 4.78
CA VAL A 75 -0.75 12.88 5.73
C VAL A 75 -1.67 13.36 6.84
N ARG A 76 -2.78 12.64 7.03
CA ARG A 76 -3.80 12.95 8.02
C ARG A 76 -3.71 11.93 9.15
N LEU A 77 -3.73 12.41 10.39
CA LEU A 77 -3.71 11.58 11.59
C LEU A 77 -4.98 11.81 12.39
N ASN A 78 -5.54 10.75 12.94
CA ASN A 78 -6.79 10.86 13.69
C ASN A 78 -6.58 11.54 15.05
N SER A 79 -7.24 12.68 15.26
CA SER A 79 -7.12 13.50 16.48
C SER A 79 -7.63 12.81 17.76
N TYR A 80 -8.40 11.73 17.65
CA TYR A 80 -8.94 10.99 18.80
C TYR A 80 -7.95 9.99 19.41
N PHE A 81 -6.79 9.75 18.79
CA PHE A 81 -5.83 8.75 19.25
C PHE A 81 -4.68 9.37 20.04
N ARG A 82 -4.15 8.61 21.00
CA ARG A 82 -2.96 8.99 21.76
C ARG A 82 -1.73 8.95 20.84
N GLN A 83 -0.76 9.83 21.07
CA GLN A 83 0.42 9.95 20.21
C GLN A 83 1.17 8.63 20.05
N ASN A 84 1.37 7.87 21.13
CA ASN A 84 2.05 6.57 21.03
C ASN A 84 1.26 5.54 20.20
N ASP A 85 -0.07 5.61 20.20
CA ASP A 85 -0.94 4.76 19.37
C ASP A 85 -0.90 5.19 17.89
N LEU A 86 -0.53 6.44 17.60
CA LEU A 86 -0.36 6.98 16.25
C LEU A 86 1.04 6.76 15.67
N ALA A 87 2.04 6.41 16.48
CA ALA A 87 3.42 6.25 15.99
C ALA A 87 3.54 5.16 14.90
N PRO A 88 2.98 3.94 15.06
CA PRO A 88 2.99 2.94 13.98
C PRO A 88 2.19 3.39 12.75
N ILE A 89 1.09 4.11 12.97
CA ILE A 89 0.24 4.63 11.90
C ILE A 89 0.97 5.71 11.09
N LEU A 90 1.72 6.61 11.73
CA LEU A 90 2.52 7.61 11.04
C LEU A 90 3.58 6.93 10.14
N VAL A 91 4.21 5.86 10.62
CA VAL A 91 5.15 5.06 9.81
C VAL A 91 4.46 4.42 8.61
N HIS A 92 3.25 3.87 8.79
CA HIS A 92 2.42 3.35 7.69
C HIS A 92 2.13 4.43 6.64
N GLU A 93 1.57 5.56 7.05
CA GLU A 93 1.19 6.62 6.09
C GLU A 93 2.41 7.26 5.41
N CYS A 94 3.52 7.43 6.13
CA CYS A 94 4.77 7.89 5.52
C CYS A 94 5.37 6.86 4.56
N THR A 95 5.13 5.57 4.74
CA THR A 95 5.53 4.54 3.77
C THR A 95 4.82 4.77 2.43
N HIS A 96 3.53 5.14 2.44
CA HIS A 96 2.83 5.54 1.21
C HIS A 96 3.48 6.74 0.52
N VAL A 97 3.96 7.73 1.28
CA VAL A 97 4.71 8.86 0.72
C VAL A 97 5.97 8.39 -0.02
N GLN A 98 6.71 7.44 0.54
CA GLN A 98 7.90 6.88 -0.11
C GLN A 98 7.53 6.11 -1.40
N GLN A 99 6.50 5.28 -1.33
CA GLN A 99 6.01 4.49 -2.46
C GLN A 99 5.55 5.39 -3.62
N VAL A 100 4.84 6.48 -3.31
CA VAL A 100 4.38 7.47 -4.29
C VAL A 100 5.55 8.20 -4.94
N ASP A 101 6.54 8.65 -4.16
CA ASP A 101 7.75 9.28 -4.70
C ASP A 101 8.51 8.34 -5.66
N ARG A 102 8.62 7.05 -5.31
CA ARG A 102 9.20 6.03 -6.19
C ARG A 102 8.38 5.85 -7.47
N LEU A 103 7.05 5.78 -7.35
CA LEU A 103 6.14 5.65 -8.51
C LEU A 103 6.27 6.85 -9.45
N MET A 104 6.30 8.07 -8.92
CA MET A 104 6.45 9.30 -9.71
C MET A 104 7.80 9.31 -10.43
N LYS A 105 8.90 8.97 -9.75
CA LYS A 105 10.23 8.84 -10.38
C LYS A 105 10.26 7.78 -11.47
N GLN A 106 9.64 6.63 -11.24
CA GLN A 106 9.61 5.52 -12.19
C GLN A 106 8.77 5.82 -13.44
N THR A 107 7.66 6.55 -13.27
CA THR A 107 6.70 6.81 -14.36
C THR A 107 6.87 8.17 -15.02
N GLY A 108 7.64 9.08 -14.41
CA GLY A 108 7.87 10.44 -14.89
C GLY A 108 6.67 11.38 -14.73
N VAL A 109 5.64 10.98 -13.96
CA VAL A 109 4.47 11.85 -13.72
C VAL A 109 4.73 12.82 -12.57
N GLU A 110 4.18 14.04 -12.68
CA GLU A 110 4.25 15.05 -11.61
C GLU A 110 3.23 14.84 -10.49
N LYS A 111 2.13 14.14 -10.78
CA LYS A 111 1.09 13.80 -9.81
C LYS A 111 0.80 12.31 -9.87
N ALA A 112 0.86 11.64 -8.73
CA ALA A 112 0.63 10.20 -8.65
C ALA A 112 -0.76 9.80 -9.18
N GLY A 113 -1.80 10.60 -8.88
CA GLY A 113 -3.16 10.39 -9.37
C GLY A 113 -3.26 10.32 -10.90
N ASP A 114 -2.44 11.07 -11.65
CA ASP A 114 -2.44 11.04 -13.13
C ASP A 114 -1.96 9.69 -13.70
N PHE A 115 -1.24 8.90 -12.89
CA PHE A 115 -0.88 7.54 -13.21
C PHE A 115 -1.84 6.53 -12.60
N ILE A 116 -2.03 6.57 -11.28
CA ILE A 116 -2.82 5.60 -10.52
C ILE A 116 -4.26 5.57 -11.01
N ASN A 117 -4.92 6.73 -11.17
CA ASN A 117 -6.32 6.79 -11.59
C ASN A 117 -6.51 6.44 -13.09
N ALA A 118 -5.43 6.43 -13.87
CA ALA A 118 -5.45 6.01 -15.26
C ALA A 118 -5.27 4.50 -15.44
N LEU A 119 -4.88 3.76 -14.40
CA LEU A 119 -4.69 2.31 -14.48
C LEU A 119 -5.96 1.57 -14.89
N ASP A 120 -5.79 0.39 -15.50
CA ASP A 120 -6.87 -0.58 -15.62
C ASP A 120 -7.23 -1.18 -14.24
N ALA A 121 -8.44 -1.71 -14.10
CA ALA A 121 -8.95 -2.24 -12.83
C ALA A 121 -8.05 -3.32 -12.20
N CYS A 122 -7.47 -4.20 -13.01
CA CYS A 122 -6.62 -5.29 -12.53
C CYS A 122 -5.31 -4.74 -11.93
N ASP A 123 -4.69 -3.81 -12.66
CA ASP A 123 -3.44 -3.18 -12.28
C ASP A 123 -3.62 -2.21 -11.09
N PHE A 124 -4.75 -1.51 -11.04
CA PHE A 124 -5.13 -0.69 -9.89
C PHE A 124 -5.21 -1.52 -8.61
N ILE A 125 -5.92 -2.66 -8.64
CA ILE A 125 -6.06 -3.54 -7.48
C ILE A 125 -4.70 -4.10 -7.06
N LYS A 126 -3.89 -4.58 -8.02
CA LYS A 126 -2.54 -5.09 -7.74
C LYS A 126 -1.66 -4.07 -7.04
N LEU A 127 -1.60 -2.86 -7.59
CA LEU A 127 -0.79 -1.78 -7.05
C LEU A 127 -1.22 -1.48 -5.63
N ASN A 128 -2.49 -1.12 -5.41
CA ASN A 128 -2.94 -0.66 -4.11
C ASN A 128 -2.83 -1.74 -3.02
N ARG A 129 -3.13 -3.02 -3.34
CA ARG A 129 -2.92 -4.12 -2.39
C ARG A 129 -1.44 -4.27 -1.99
N ALA A 130 -0.53 -4.16 -2.96
CA ALA A 130 0.90 -4.25 -2.67
C ALA A 130 1.41 -3.07 -1.84
N LEU A 131 0.92 -1.86 -2.12
CA LEU A 131 1.27 -0.65 -1.35
C LEU A 131 0.82 -0.77 0.12
N GLU A 132 -0.41 -1.20 0.37
CA GLU A 132 -0.95 -1.42 1.73
C GLU A 132 -0.20 -2.53 2.48
N ALA A 133 0.09 -3.65 1.80
CA ALA A 133 0.82 -4.76 2.40
C ALA A 133 2.26 -4.37 2.78
N ASP A 134 2.93 -3.54 1.98
CA ASP A 134 4.26 -3.00 2.27
C ASP A 134 4.22 -2.00 3.43
N ALA A 135 3.25 -1.09 3.44
CA ALA A 135 3.05 -0.15 4.54
C ALA A 135 2.79 -0.86 5.88
N CYS A 136 1.95 -1.91 5.88
CA CYS A 136 1.74 -2.77 7.04
C CYS A 136 3.02 -3.49 7.50
N ALA A 137 3.88 -3.91 6.58
CA ALA A 137 5.15 -4.57 6.93
C ALA A 137 6.15 -3.60 7.58
N HIS A 138 6.22 -2.35 7.11
CA HIS A 138 7.01 -1.29 7.75
C HIS A 138 6.44 -0.89 9.11
N GLN A 139 5.11 -0.81 9.23
CA GLN A 139 4.42 -0.62 10.51
C GLN A 139 4.77 -1.73 11.51
N ALA A 140 4.72 -2.99 11.08
CA ALA A 140 5.04 -4.13 11.93
C ALA A 140 6.51 -4.12 12.38
N ALA A 141 7.44 -3.78 11.47
CA ALA A 141 8.85 -3.65 11.80
C ALA A 141 9.10 -2.56 12.86
N PHE A 142 8.45 -1.41 12.71
CA PHE A 142 8.55 -0.33 13.69
C PHE A 142 7.91 -0.72 15.04
N ALA A 143 6.69 -1.27 15.03
CA ALA A 143 6.00 -1.71 16.24
C ALA A 143 6.81 -2.76 17.02
N TYR A 144 7.53 -3.64 16.31
CA TYR A 144 8.41 -4.63 16.94
C TYR A 144 9.56 -3.98 17.71
N GLN A 145 10.16 -2.91 17.17
CA GLN A 145 11.23 -2.16 17.85
C GLN A 145 10.71 -1.46 19.12
N MET A 146 9.44 -1.08 19.15
CA MET A 146 8.80 -0.43 20.29
C MET A 146 8.40 -1.36 21.43
N LYS A 147 8.44 -2.69 21.23
CA LYS A 147 7.74 -3.66 22.08
C LYS A 147 8.06 -3.59 23.57
N ASP A 148 9.31 -3.28 23.92
CA ASP A 148 9.76 -3.26 25.32
C ASP A 148 9.43 -1.93 26.01
N LYS A 149 9.48 -0.82 25.27
CA LYS A 149 9.22 0.53 25.81
C LYS A 149 7.74 0.92 25.79
N TYR A 150 6.99 0.42 24.81
CA TYR A 150 5.56 0.69 24.63
C TYR A 150 4.77 -0.61 24.47
N PRO A 151 4.79 -1.50 25.48
CA PRO A 151 4.17 -2.84 25.39
C PRO A 151 2.66 -2.79 25.12
N GLN A 152 1.96 -1.74 25.54
CA GLN A 152 0.55 -1.54 25.25
C GLN A 152 0.25 -1.28 23.77
N VAL A 153 1.13 -0.55 23.08
CA VAL A 153 1.00 -0.28 21.64
C VAL A 153 1.28 -1.57 20.88
N PHE A 154 2.37 -2.26 21.24
CA PHE A 154 2.72 -3.56 20.65
C PHE A 154 1.61 -4.61 20.82
N LYS A 155 0.97 -4.67 22.00
CA LYS A 155 -0.15 -5.59 22.24
C LYS A 155 -1.33 -5.31 21.30
N LYS A 156 -1.64 -4.04 21.03
CA LYS A 156 -2.68 -3.65 20.08
C LYS A 156 -2.30 -4.04 18.65
N GLU A 157 -1.06 -3.78 18.23
CA GLU A 157 -0.57 -4.16 16.90
C GLU A 157 -0.64 -5.69 16.67
N MET A 158 -0.36 -6.47 17.73
CA MET A 158 -0.49 -7.92 17.76
C MET A 158 -1.93 -8.44 17.56
N GLU A 159 -2.96 -7.59 17.50
CA GLU A 159 -4.30 -8.01 17.11
C GLU A 159 -4.39 -8.34 15.61
N THR A 160 -3.48 -7.79 14.79
CA THR A 160 -3.46 -8.01 13.34
C THR A 160 -2.66 -9.26 12.94
N PRO A 161 -3.05 -9.97 11.86
CA PRO A 161 -2.27 -11.11 11.37
C PRO A 161 -0.92 -10.70 10.78
N MET A 162 -0.78 -9.48 10.24
CA MET A 162 0.48 -8.95 9.71
C MET A 162 1.54 -8.84 10.80
N MET A 163 1.17 -8.31 11.97
CA MET A 163 2.10 -8.20 13.10
C MET A 163 2.46 -9.57 13.68
N LYS A 164 1.49 -10.48 13.84
CA LYS A 164 1.74 -11.85 14.30
C LYS A 164 2.71 -12.59 13.38
N ALA A 165 2.54 -12.46 12.06
CA ALA A 165 3.41 -13.09 11.08
C ALA A 165 4.84 -12.51 11.12
N TYR A 166 4.96 -11.19 11.28
CA TYR A 166 6.25 -10.52 11.46
C TYR A 166 6.98 -11.06 12.69
N VAL A 167 6.33 -11.04 13.86
CA VAL A 167 6.90 -11.52 15.13
C VAL A 167 7.33 -12.97 15.03
N SER A 168 6.46 -13.84 14.51
CA SER A 168 6.75 -15.27 14.39
C SER A 168 7.99 -15.55 13.54
N GLU A 169 8.16 -14.84 12.42
CA GLU A 169 9.33 -15.04 11.56
C GLU A 169 10.59 -14.36 12.13
N MET A 170 10.47 -13.22 12.82
CA MET A 170 11.57 -12.60 13.57
C MET A 170 12.11 -13.52 14.66
N GLU A 171 11.22 -14.10 15.48
CA GLU A 171 11.62 -15.00 16.57
C GLU A 171 12.25 -16.29 16.05
N LYS A 172 11.78 -16.78 14.90
CA LYS A 172 12.29 -17.99 14.26
C LYS A 172 13.64 -17.79 13.56
N SER A 173 13.82 -16.67 12.86
CA SER A 173 14.94 -16.48 11.92
C SER A 173 15.92 -15.39 12.31
N GLY A 174 15.49 -14.41 13.12
CA GLY A 174 16.26 -13.19 13.40
C GLY A 174 16.41 -12.25 12.19
N ASP A 175 15.74 -12.52 11.07
CA ASP A 175 15.92 -11.81 9.79
C ASP A 175 14.72 -10.89 9.50
N GLU A 176 14.95 -9.58 9.61
CA GLU A 176 13.92 -8.55 9.35
C GLU A 176 13.39 -8.61 7.92
N THR A 177 14.21 -8.98 6.92
CA THR A 177 13.73 -9.08 5.53
C THR A 177 12.70 -10.21 5.40
N LYS A 178 12.96 -11.35 6.03
CA LYS A 178 12.01 -12.48 6.04
C LYS A 178 10.76 -12.13 6.84
N ALA A 179 10.89 -11.44 7.96
CA ALA A 179 9.76 -11.01 8.76
C ALA A 179 8.86 -9.99 8.06
N MET A 180 9.44 -8.99 7.38
CA MET A 180 8.69 -8.07 6.52
C MET A 180 7.98 -8.83 5.39
N GLN A 181 8.65 -9.79 4.76
CA GLN A 181 8.03 -10.64 3.74
C GLN A 181 6.86 -11.46 4.31
N ALA A 182 6.99 -12.01 5.52
CA ALA A 182 5.91 -12.76 6.17
C ALA A 182 4.71 -11.84 6.48
N SER A 183 4.97 -10.64 6.99
CA SER A 183 3.96 -9.62 7.27
C SER A 183 3.19 -9.21 6.01
N PHE A 184 3.92 -8.89 4.93
CA PHE A 184 3.34 -8.54 3.63
C PHE A 184 2.42 -9.65 3.11
N LYS A 185 2.88 -10.90 3.13
CA LYS A 185 2.08 -12.06 2.67
C LYS A 185 0.86 -12.32 3.56
N ALA A 186 0.94 -12.03 4.86
CA ALA A 186 -0.18 -12.20 5.78
C ALA A 186 -1.32 -11.22 5.50
N TRP A 187 -1.04 -10.02 4.99
CA TRP A 187 -2.05 -9.05 4.54
C TRP A 187 -2.99 -9.67 3.49
N TYR A 188 -2.43 -10.40 2.52
CA TYR A 188 -3.20 -11.08 1.46
C TYR A 188 -4.07 -12.24 1.96
N LYS A 189 -3.88 -12.69 3.20
CA LYS A 189 -4.70 -13.73 3.82
C LYS A 189 -5.78 -13.16 4.72
N PHE A 190 -5.76 -11.84 4.98
CA PHE A 190 -6.70 -11.20 5.90
C PHE A 190 -7.95 -10.70 5.18
N LYS A 191 -8.95 -11.58 5.08
CA LYS A 191 -10.19 -11.35 4.31
C LYS A 191 -10.91 -10.05 4.67
N ASN A 192 -11.02 -9.72 5.96
CA ASN A 192 -11.73 -8.52 6.41
C ASN A 192 -11.09 -7.24 5.85
N TYR A 193 -9.76 -7.19 5.79
CA TYR A 193 -9.04 -6.07 5.21
C TYR A 193 -9.21 -6.05 3.69
N GLN A 194 -9.03 -7.20 3.03
CA GLN A 194 -9.25 -7.28 1.58
C GLN A 194 -10.65 -6.80 1.20
N GLU A 195 -11.70 -7.24 1.88
CA GLU A 195 -13.07 -6.83 1.56
C GLU A 195 -13.31 -5.33 1.83
N THR A 196 -12.72 -4.78 2.89
CA THR A 196 -12.83 -3.34 3.18
C THR A 196 -12.15 -2.49 2.11
N TYR A 197 -10.90 -2.84 1.75
CA TYR A 197 -10.13 -2.13 0.73
C TYR A 197 -10.69 -2.36 -0.68
N ASP A 198 -11.08 -3.59 -1.03
CA ASP A 198 -11.68 -3.91 -2.33
C ASP A 198 -12.96 -3.08 -2.54
N ASN A 199 -13.79 -2.91 -1.51
CA ASN A 199 -14.98 -2.05 -1.58
C ASN A 199 -14.62 -0.57 -1.88
N GLN A 200 -13.50 -0.08 -1.35
CA GLN A 200 -13.01 1.27 -1.65
C GLN A 200 -12.44 1.34 -3.08
N PHE A 201 -11.61 0.37 -3.46
CA PHE A 201 -10.98 0.30 -4.78
C PHE A 201 -12.02 0.19 -5.89
N VAL A 202 -13.05 -0.65 -5.74
CA VAL A 202 -14.12 -0.79 -6.74
C VAL A 202 -14.86 0.52 -6.96
N LYS A 203 -15.13 1.28 -5.89
CA LYS A 203 -15.76 2.62 -6.01
C LYS A 203 -14.85 3.59 -6.74
N GLN A 204 -13.56 3.63 -6.40
CA GLN A 204 -12.60 4.51 -7.04
C GLN A 204 -12.38 4.15 -8.51
N ILE A 205 -12.21 2.86 -8.83
CA ILE A 205 -12.11 2.38 -10.21
C ILE A 205 -13.35 2.76 -11.02
N SER A 206 -14.56 2.59 -10.46
CA SER A 206 -15.80 2.98 -11.13
C SER A 206 -15.86 4.49 -11.41
N ALA A 207 -15.45 5.32 -10.44
CA ALA A 207 -15.36 6.77 -10.63
C ALA A 207 -14.32 7.14 -11.69
N ASN A 208 -13.15 6.48 -11.70
CA ASN A 208 -12.10 6.67 -12.68
C ASN A 208 -12.57 6.31 -14.10
N ILE A 209 -13.32 5.21 -14.26
CA ILE A 209 -13.90 4.84 -15.55
C ILE A 209 -14.92 5.87 -16.01
N ALA A 210 -15.83 6.31 -15.14
CA ALA A 210 -16.80 7.36 -15.47
C ALA A 210 -16.13 8.67 -15.88
N ASN A 211 -15.03 9.05 -15.21
CA ASN A 211 -14.24 10.23 -15.58
C ASN A 211 -13.54 10.05 -16.94
N LYS A 212 -13.00 8.87 -17.24
CA LYS A 212 -12.42 8.56 -18.55
C LYS A 212 -13.46 8.61 -19.68
N GLN A 213 -14.68 8.12 -19.45
CA GLN A 213 -15.76 8.19 -20.44
C GLN A 213 -16.15 9.63 -20.80
N LYS A 214 -16.01 10.57 -19.86
CA LYS A 214 -16.22 12.01 -20.09
C LYS A 214 -15.07 12.69 -20.83
N ASN A 215 -13.90 12.05 -20.93
CA ASN A 215 -12.70 12.61 -21.56
C ASN A 215 -12.13 11.65 -22.61
N PRO A 216 -12.52 11.78 -23.90
CA PRO A 216 -12.10 10.86 -24.97
C PRO A 216 -10.58 10.77 -25.20
N LYS A 217 -9.80 11.72 -24.68
CA LYS A 217 -8.33 11.72 -24.79
C LYS A 217 -7.65 10.95 -23.65
N ALA A 218 -8.38 10.59 -22.60
CA ALA A 218 -7.84 9.86 -21.46
C ALA A 218 -7.44 8.45 -21.87
N LYS A 219 -6.17 8.10 -21.66
CA LYS A 219 -5.64 6.77 -21.97
C LYS A 219 -5.62 5.90 -20.72
N THR A 220 -6.03 4.65 -20.87
CA THR A 220 -5.79 3.63 -19.85
C THR A 220 -4.30 3.28 -19.80
N LYS A 221 -3.75 3.20 -18.60
CA LYS A 221 -2.36 2.80 -18.32
C LYS A 221 -2.32 1.39 -17.73
N THR A 222 -1.14 0.78 -17.78
CA THR A 222 -0.85 -0.51 -17.15
C THR A 222 0.46 -0.39 -16.35
N ILE A 223 0.67 -1.29 -15.40
CA ILE A 223 1.91 -1.40 -14.62
C ILE A 223 2.29 -2.87 -14.44
N SER A 224 3.56 -3.20 -14.66
CA SER A 224 4.05 -4.58 -14.53
C SER A 224 4.23 -4.97 -13.06
N ASN A 225 4.32 -6.28 -12.78
CA ASN A 225 4.55 -6.73 -11.40
C ASN A 225 5.95 -6.35 -10.91
N GLU A 226 6.96 -6.35 -11.78
CA GLU A 226 8.33 -5.89 -11.50
C GLU A 226 8.31 -4.42 -11.08
N GLN A 227 7.54 -3.61 -11.80
CA GLN A 227 7.32 -2.21 -11.47
C GLN A 227 6.66 -2.06 -10.10
N ILE A 228 5.60 -2.82 -9.80
CA ILE A 228 4.93 -2.76 -8.50
C ILE A 228 5.87 -3.15 -7.36
N VAL A 229 6.55 -4.31 -7.44
CA VAL A 229 7.43 -4.75 -6.33
C VAL A 229 8.65 -3.84 -6.15
N SER A 230 9.05 -3.09 -7.18
CA SER A 230 10.11 -2.07 -7.06
C SER A 230 9.70 -0.85 -6.22
N LEU A 231 8.41 -0.70 -5.91
CA LEU A 231 7.90 0.31 -4.98
C LEU A 231 7.96 -0.18 -3.53
N CYS A 232 7.84 -1.49 -3.31
CA CYS A 232 7.85 -2.17 -2.01
C CYS A 232 9.29 -2.56 -1.62
N LEU A 233 10.00 -1.67 -0.92
CA LEU A 233 11.43 -1.81 -0.66
C LEU A 233 11.76 -1.93 0.83
N HIS A 234 12.75 -2.76 1.13
CA HIS A 234 13.45 -2.81 2.39
C HIS A 234 14.96 -2.78 2.12
N ASN A 235 15.72 -1.91 2.79
CA ASN A 235 17.15 -1.69 2.52
C ASN A 235 17.45 -1.42 1.03
N GLY A 236 16.57 -0.68 0.36
CA GLY A 236 16.69 -0.32 -1.06
C GLY A 236 16.44 -1.47 -2.04
N LYS A 237 15.96 -2.63 -1.59
CA LYS A 237 15.68 -3.79 -2.43
C LYS A 237 14.26 -4.30 -2.23
N SER A 238 13.66 -4.81 -3.30
CA SER A 238 12.38 -5.53 -3.21
C SER A 238 12.57 -6.81 -2.42
N TYR A 239 11.68 -7.06 -1.47
CA TYR A 239 11.68 -8.28 -0.64
C TYR A 239 10.51 -9.23 -0.98
N ILE A 240 9.77 -8.92 -2.05
CA ILE A 240 8.69 -9.71 -2.61
C ILE A 240 8.99 -10.03 -4.08
N SER A 241 8.74 -11.27 -4.49
CA SER A 241 8.87 -11.68 -5.90
C SER A 241 7.72 -11.12 -6.74
N PRO A 242 7.97 -10.64 -7.98
CA PRO A 242 6.90 -10.27 -8.93
C PRO A 242 5.87 -11.38 -9.17
N ASP A 243 6.29 -12.65 -9.09
CA ASP A 243 5.42 -13.81 -9.31
C ASP A 243 4.32 -13.91 -8.25
N PHE A 244 4.58 -13.44 -7.02
CA PHE A 244 3.61 -13.45 -5.93
C PHE A 244 2.34 -12.67 -6.31
N LEU A 245 2.49 -11.56 -7.04
CA LEU A 245 1.37 -10.73 -7.49
C LEU A 245 0.58 -11.34 -8.65
N SER A 246 1.09 -12.40 -9.28
CA SER A 246 0.40 -13.15 -10.34
C SER A 246 -0.40 -14.34 -9.81
N GLU A 247 -0.23 -14.72 -8.54
CA GLU A 247 -0.94 -15.86 -7.97
C GLU A 247 -2.44 -15.58 -7.89
N ALA A 248 -3.24 -16.51 -8.40
CA ALA A 248 -4.69 -16.33 -8.51
C ALA A 248 -5.36 -16.02 -7.17
N GLU A 249 -4.87 -16.58 -6.07
CA GLU A 249 -5.40 -16.32 -4.73
C GLU A 249 -5.13 -14.89 -4.25
N ASN A 250 -3.97 -14.32 -4.60
CA ASN A 250 -3.60 -12.95 -4.23
C ASN A 250 -4.32 -11.90 -5.08
N MET A 251 -4.77 -12.31 -6.26
CA MET A 251 -5.54 -11.51 -7.21
C MET A 251 -7.05 -11.63 -7.04
N ALA A 252 -7.52 -12.60 -6.27
CA ALA A 252 -8.93 -12.90 -6.19
C ALA A 252 -9.73 -11.75 -5.55
N VAL A 253 -10.87 -11.42 -6.16
CA VAL A 253 -11.89 -10.49 -5.66
C VAL A 253 -13.19 -11.24 -5.40
N SER A 254 -14.15 -10.59 -4.73
CA SER A 254 -15.50 -11.16 -4.63
C SER A 254 -16.18 -11.19 -6.01
N GLU A 255 -17.10 -12.14 -6.21
CA GLU A 255 -17.88 -12.23 -7.45
C GLU A 255 -18.65 -10.93 -7.71
N LYS A 256 -19.30 -10.41 -6.68
CA LYS A 256 -20.01 -9.13 -6.68
C LYS A 256 -19.14 -7.96 -7.16
N ASP A 257 -17.89 -7.90 -6.71
CA ASP A 257 -16.99 -6.81 -7.09
C ASP A 257 -16.48 -6.97 -8.52
N LYS A 258 -16.20 -8.21 -8.95
CA LYS A 258 -15.88 -8.50 -10.35
C LYS A 258 -17.01 -8.07 -11.28
N GLU A 259 -18.26 -8.40 -10.94
CA GLU A 259 -19.44 -8.02 -11.72
C GLU A 259 -19.59 -6.50 -11.82
N LYS A 260 -19.46 -5.76 -10.71
CA LYS A 260 -19.51 -4.29 -10.72
C LYS A 260 -18.45 -3.68 -11.64
N LEU A 261 -17.22 -4.20 -11.60
CA LEU A 261 -16.13 -3.69 -12.44
C LEU A 261 -16.37 -3.97 -13.94
N ILE A 262 -16.93 -5.13 -14.26
CA ILE A 262 -17.35 -5.45 -15.64
C ILE A 262 -18.47 -4.53 -16.09
N GLN A 263 -19.48 -4.30 -15.25
CA GLN A 263 -20.60 -3.39 -15.54
C GLN A 263 -20.15 -1.94 -15.70
N ALA A 264 -19.12 -1.51 -14.96
CA ALA A 264 -18.51 -0.18 -15.13
C ALA A 264 -17.79 -0.02 -16.49
N GLY A 265 -17.51 -1.11 -17.20
CA GLY A 265 -16.97 -1.10 -18.57
C GLY A 265 -15.47 -1.36 -18.67
N ASP A 266 -14.80 -1.83 -17.60
CA ASP A 266 -13.38 -2.18 -17.65
C ASP A 266 -13.17 -3.64 -18.07
N LYS A 267 -12.67 -3.84 -19.30
CA LYS A 267 -12.40 -5.16 -19.86
C LYS A 267 -11.32 -5.93 -19.10
N SER A 268 -10.42 -5.25 -18.38
CA SER A 268 -9.39 -5.91 -17.59
C SER A 268 -9.94 -6.69 -16.40
N ALA A 269 -11.13 -6.34 -15.91
CA ALA A 269 -11.80 -7.00 -14.79
C ALA A 269 -12.10 -8.48 -15.08
N ALA A 270 -12.23 -8.86 -16.36
CA ALA A 270 -12.38 -10.25 -16.76
C ALA A 270 -11.19 -11.13 -16.32
N ARG A 271 -9.98 -10.55 -16.21
CA ARG A 271 -8.76 -11.23 -15.78
C ARG A 271 -8.71 -11.50 -14.27
N LEU A 272 -9.55 -10.85 -13.46
CA LEU A 272 -9.56 -11.03 -12.01
C LEU A 272 -10.15 -12.40 -11.65
N PRO A 273 -9.43 -13.25 -10.90
CA PRO A 273 -10.00 -14.47 -10.35
C PRO A 273 -11.12 -14.16 -9.35
N VAL A 274 -12.07 -15.08 -9.18
CA VAL A 274 -13.11 -14.99 -8.15
C VAL A 274 -12.67 -15.80 -6.94
N ARG A 275 -12.77 -15.19 -5.74
CA ARG A 275 -12.37 -15.82 -4.47
C ARG A 275 -13.22 -17.07 -4.23
N GLY A 276 -12.56 -18.19 -3.97
CA GLY A 276 -13.22 -19.47 -3.65
C GLY A 276 -13.71 -20.27 -4.88
N GLN A 277 -13.61 -19.75 -6.11
CA GLN A 277 -13.83 -20.59 -7.29
C GLN A 277 -12.62 -21.53 -7.49
N LYS A 278 -12.89 -22.83 -7.62
CA LYS A 278 -11.88 -23.80 -8.07
C LYS A 278 -11.46 -23.42 -9.49
N LYS A 279 -10.16 -23.48 -9.80
CA LYS A 279 -9.64 -23.27 -11.16
C LYS A 279 -10.46 -24.13 -12.13
N GLU A 280 -11.30 -23.50 -12.96
CA GLU A 280 -11.79 -24.18 -14.15
C GLU A 280 -10.56 -24.55 -14.97
N LYS A 281 -10.36 -25.85 -15.23
CA LYS A 281 -9.38 -26.28 -16.21
C LYS A 281 -9.76 -25.59 -17.52
N ALA A 282 -8.84 -24.83 -18.09
CA ALA A 282 -9.00 -24.25 -19.41
C ALA A 282 -9.53 -25.34 -20.37
N PRO A 283 -10.54 -25.05 -21.21
CA PRO A 283 -11.01 -26.03 -22.18
C PRO A 283 -9.82 -26.41 -23.07
N VAL A 284 -9.46 -27.69 -23.03
CA VAL A 284 -8.47 -28.27 -23.93
C VAL A 284 -8.96 -27.96 -25.34
N ALA A 285 -8.18 -27.17 -26.09
CA ALA A 285 -8.48 -26.85 -27.48
C ALA A 285 -8.70 -28.18 -28.22
N ALA A 286 -9.94 -28.40 -28.65
CA ALA A 286 -10.29 -29.54 -29.48
C ALA A 286 -9.49 -29.42 -30.78
N VAL A 287 -8.52 -30.32 -30.94
CA VAL A 287 -7.77 -30.47 -32.18
C VAL A 287 -8.75 -30.87 -33.28
N LEU A 288 -9.17 -29.88 -34.07
CA LEU A 288 -9.83 -30.07 -35.35
C LEU A 288 -8.84 -30.75 -36.30
N LYS A 289 -8.85 -32.09 -36.34
CA LYS A 289 -8.26 -32.84 -37.45
C LYS A 289 -9.15 -32.64 -38.67
N ALA A 290 -8.71 -31.75 -39.55
CA ALA A 290 -9.25 -31.62 -40.90
C ALA A 290 -9.09 -32.95 -41.66
N LYS A 291 -10.21 -33.60 -42.00
CA LYS A 291 -10.26 -34.59 -43.07
C LYS A 291 -9.94 -33.87 -44.38
N LYS A 292 -8.75 -34.10 -44.93
CA LYS A 292 -8.50 -33.87 -46.36
C LYS A 292 -8.89 -35.14 -47.11
N ALA A 293 -9.99 -35.06 -47.85
CA ALA A 293 -10.19 -35.85 -49.06
C ALA A 293 -9.29 -35.25 -50.16
N LYS A 294 -8.55 -36.11 -50.88
CA LYS A 294 -8.30 -36.01 -52.32
C LYS A 294 -7.51 -37.23 -52.81
N ASP A 295 -8.20 -38.02 -53.62
CA ASP A 295 -7.77 -38.56 -54.93
C ASP A 295 -6.38 -39.18 -55.05
N ARG A 296 -6.33 -40.52 -55.09
CA ARG A 296 -5.93 -41.31 -56.27
C ARG A 296 -6.31 -42.77 -56.08
#